data_AF-A0A6J4QBQ3-F1
#
_entry.id   AF-A0A6J4QBQ3-F1
#
_cell.length_a   1.000
_cell.length_b   1.000
_cell.length_c   1.000
_cell.angle_alpha   90.00
_cell.angle_beta   90.00
_cell.angle_gamma   90.00
#
_symmetry.space_group_name_H-M   'P 1'
#
loop_
_entity.id
_entity.type
_entity.pdbx_description
1 polymer ?
#
loop_
_entity_poly.entity_id
_entity_poly.type
_entity_poly.pdbx_seq_one_letter_code
_entity_poly.pdbx_strand_id
1 'polypeptide(L)'
;MNLTHEYMHHRTGYGLGSGCWIRLYKGADGDAPVVVCEELPEAGGVLTREAAGYLAAEIIRDHFPDGLPELERPMLWIEHRPARRRGPGKFFLHTFPSYVPRLVGAGFVRRVTLGTSRREPLDPAEVATLTREV
;
A
#
# COMPACT_ATOMS: atom_id res chain seq x y z
N MET A 1 -14.65 -0.36 8.65
CA MET A 1 -13.45 0.29 8.09
C MET A 1 -13.61 1.77 8.32
N ASN A 2 -12.77 2.35 9.16
CA ASN A 2 -12.75 3.78 9.44
C ASN A 2 -11.43 4.35 8.92
N LEU A 3 -11.48 5.43 8.16
CA LEU A 3 -10.27 6.15 7.74
C LEU A 3 -9.58 6.73 8.99
N THR A 4 -8.30 6.39 9.15
CA THR A 4 -7.50 6.83 10.30
C THR A 4 -6.40 7.79 9.90
N HIS A 5 -5.83 7.61 8.71
CA HIS A 5 -4.75 8.45 8.20
C HIS A 5 -4.95 8.66 6.71
N GLU A 6 -4.73 9.90 6.28
CA GLU A 6 -4.65 10.30 4.88
C GLU A 6 -3.52 11.31 4.74
N TYR A 7 -2.49 10.97 3.96
CA TYR A 7 -1.34 11.84 3.77
C TYR A 7 -0.58 11.51 2.48
N MET A 8 0.19 12.48 1.99
CA MET A 8 1.14 12.24 0.91
C MET A 8 2.41 11.61 1.48
N HIS A 9 2.71 10.38 1.06
CA HIS A 9 3.95 9.70 1.42
C HIS A 9 5.02 9.95 0.36
N HIS A 10 6.16 10.48 0.80
CA HIS A 10 7.33 10.65 -0.04
C HIS A 10 8.24 9.42 0.10
N ARG A 11 8.53 8.77 -1.03
CA ARG A 11 9.40 7.59 -1.03
C ARG A 11 10.80 7.95 -0.57
N THR A 12 11.30 7.26 0.46
CA THR A 12 12.69 7.41 0.90
C THR A 12 13.63 6.55 0.03
N GLY A 13 14.27 7.15 -0.98
CA GLY A 13 15.34 6.52 -1.79
C GLY A 13 15.12 6.54 -3.32
N TYR A 14 16.24 6.60 -4.07
CA TYR A 14 16.39 6.80 -5.53
C TYR A 14 15.10 6.80 -6.37
N GLY A 15 14.65 8.02 -6.67
CA GLY A 15 13.43 8.35 -7.41
C GLY A 15 12.79 9.63 -6.88
N LEU A 16 13.59 10.71 -6.75
CA LEU A 16 13.16 12.04 -6.31
C LEU A 16 12.04 12.54 -7.24
N GLY A 17 10.79 12.40 -6.80
CA GLY A 17 9.63 12.97 -7.50
C GLY A 17 8.34 12.15 -7.45
N SER A 18 8.37 10.87 -7.07
CA SER A 18 7.14 10.07 -6.98
C SER A 18 6.63 9.96 -5.54
N GLY A 19 5.81 10.92 -5.14
CA GLY A 19 4.93 10.77 -3.98
C GLY A 19 3.73 9.87 -4.30
N CYS A 20 3.09 9.35 -3.27
CA CYS A 20 1.80 8.66 -3.40
C CYS A 20 0.88 9.12 -2.27
N TRP A 21 -0.43 9.13 -2.52
CA TRP A 21 -1.41 9.32 -1.46
C TRP A 21 -1.62 7.99 -0.75
N ILE A 22 -1.47 8.02 0.58
CA ILE A 22 -1.65 6.88 1.44
C ILE A 22 -2.91 7.13 2.28
N ARG A 23 -3.87 6.21 2.18
CA ARG A 23 -5.08 6.17 3.00
C ARG A 23 -5.10 4.87 3.80
N LEU A 24 -5.17 4.96 5.13
CA LEU A 24 -5.24 3.79 6.02
C LEU A 24 -6.61 3.69 6.65
N TYR A 25 -7.28 2.58 6.41
CA TYR A 25 -8.55 2.23 7.02
C TYR A 25 -8.33 1.11 8.02
N LYS A 26 -8.67 1.38 9.28
CA LYS A 26 -8.61 0.36 10.33
C LYS A 26 -9.87 -0.52 10.26
N GLY A 27 -9.65 -1.82 10.33
CA GLY A 27 -10.68 -2.85 10.51
C GLY A 27 -11.46 -2.70 11.81
N ALA A 28 -12.58 -3.43 11.91
CA ALA A 28 -13.09 -3.75 13.24
C ALA A 28 -12.08 -4.64 13.98
N ASP A 29 -12.28 -4.89 15.27
CA ASP A 29 -11.36 -5.72 16.05
C ASP A 29 -11.21 -7.12 15.40
N GLY A 30 -9.98 -7.44 15.00
CA GLY A 30 -9.64 -8.70 14.32
C GLY A 30 -9.66 -8.66 12.78
N ASP A 31 -10.18 -7.61 12.15
CA ASP A 31 -10.18 -7.46 10.69
C ASP A 31 -8.81 -6.95 10.18
N ALA A 32 -8.45 -7.35 8.96
CA ALA A 32 -7.28 -6.84 8.28
C ALA A 32 -7.43 -5.33 7.97
N PRO A 33 -6.44 -4.48 8.29
CA PRO A 33 -6.44 -3.10 7.83
C PRO A 33 -6.35 -3.02 6.30
N VAL A 34 -6.96 -1.98 5.74
CA VAL A 34 -6.89 -1.67 4.31
C VAL A 34 -5.98 -0.46 4.13
N VAL A 35 -5.02 -0.58 3.22
CA VAL A 35 -4.16 0.52 2.82
C VAL A 35 -4.37 0.79 1.35
N VAL A 36 -4.79 2.00 1.00
CA VAL A 36 -4.88 2.45 -0.39
C VAL A 36 -3.68 3.34 -0.69
N CYS A 37 -2.89 2.92 -1.67
CA CYS A 37 -1.76 3.65 -2.23
C CYS A 37 -2.15 4.16 -3.60
N GLU A 38 -2.39 5.47 -3.70
CA GLU A 38 -2.76 6.13 -4.94
C GLU A 38 -1.55 6.81 -5.59
N GLU A 39 -1.29 6.42 -6.85
CA GLU A 39 -0.23 7.02 -7.65
C GLU A 39 -0.58 8.47 -8.05
N LEU A 40 0.36 9.40 -7.87
CA LEU A 40 0.19 10.76 -8.38
C LEU A 40 0.26 10.76 -9.93
N PRO A 41 -0.72 11.36 -10.64
CA PRO A 41 -0.75 11.38 -12.11
C PRO A 41 0.51 11.98 -12.76
N GLU A 42 1.14 12.95 -12.10
CA GLU A 42 2.30 13.70 -12.57
C GLU A 42 3.63 12.96 -12.37
N ALA A 43 3.65 11.95 -11.50
CA ALA A 43 4.88 11.27 -11.10
C ALA A 43 5.43 10.30 -12.18
N GLY A 44 4.67 10.03 -13.25
CA GLY A 44 5.10 9.23 -14.42
C GLY A 44 5.54 7.78 -14.13
N GLY A 45 5.58 7.39 -12.86
CA GLY A 45 6.13 6.14 -12.38
C GLY A 45 5.03 5.18 -12.00
N VAL A 46 4.99 4.05 -12.70
CA VAL A 46 4.21 2.89 -12.31
C VAL A 46 4.79 2.33 -11.01
N LEU A 47 3.96 2.16 -9.97
CA LEU A 47 4.33 1.42 -8.77
C LEU A 47 4.74 0.00 -9.19
N THR A 48 6.04 -0.29 -9.09
CA THR A 48 6.52 -1.63 -9.38
C THR A 48 6.15 -2.56 -8.23
N ARG A 49 6.00 -3.86 -8.54
CA ARG A 49 5.70 -4.89 -7.54
C ARG A 49 6.74 -4.98 -6.42
N GLU A 50 8.00 -4.68 -6.73
CA GLU A 50 9.07 -4.61 -5.75
C GLU A 50 8.90 -3.37 -4.86
N ALA A 51 8.59 -2.24 -5.49
CA ALA A 51 8.47 -0.97 -4.79
C ALA A 51 7.22 -0.90 -3.90
N ALA A 52 6.15 -1.64 -4.24
CA ALA A 52 5.03 -1.89 -3.34
C ALA A 52 5.48 -2.60 -2.05
N GLY A 53 6.41 -3.55 -2.14
CA GLY A 53 6.94 -4.28 -0.99
C GLY A 53 7.78 -3.42 -0.04
N TYR A 54 8.55 -2.46 -0.57
CA TYR A 54 9.26 -1.47 0.26
C TYR A 54 8.28 -0.55 0.98
N LEU A 55 7.33 0.01 0.22
CA LEU A 55 6.35 0.96 0.74
C LEU A 55 5.45 0.33 1.79
N ALA A 56 4.92 -0.87 1.54
CA ALA A 56 4.14 -1.63 2.50
C ALA A 56 4.90 -1.92 3.80
N ALA A 57 6.21 -2.22 3.72
CA ALA A 57 7.03 -2.44 4.90
C ALA A 57 7.24 -1.17 5.73
N GLU A 58 7.40 -0.01 5.08
CA GLU A 58 7.45 1.31 5.74
C GLU A 58 6.13 1.59 6.47
N ILE A 59 4.99 1.40 5.80
CA ILE A 59 3.67 1.62 6.41
C ILE A 59 3.43 0.70 7.61
N ILE A 60 3.78 -0.59 7.52
CA ILE A 60 3.66 -1.52 8.65
C ILE A 60 4.47 -1.04 9.85
N ARG A 61 5.73 -0.67 9.61
CA ARG A 61 6.62 -0.18 10.67
C ARG A 61 6.08 1.08 11.35
N ASP A 62 5.54 2.01 10.56
CA ASP A 62 5.20 3.35 11.05
C ASP A 62 3.78 3.41 11.66
N HIS A 63 2.85 2.57 11.20
CA HIS A 63 1.43 2.62 11.61
C HIS A 63 0.95 1.41 12.39
N PHE A 64 1.73 0.31 12.41
CA PHE A 64 1.36 -0.94 13.08
C PHE A 64 2.50 -1.42 14.00
N PRO A 65 2.92 -0.61 15.00
CA PRO A 65 4.03 -0.95 15.89
C PRO A 65 3.76 -2.19 16.75
N ASP A 66 2.48 -2.46 17.04
CA ASP A 66 2.04 -3.64 17.80
C ASP A 66 1.88 -4.89 16.91
N GLY A 67 2.16 -4.77 15.61
CA GLY A 67 2.00 -5.83 14.62
C GLY A 67 0.67 -5.79 13.87
N LEU A 68 0.53 -6.72 12.94
CA LEU A 68 -0.69 -6.95 12.16
C LEU A 68 -1.51 -8.12 12.76
N PRO A 69 -2.82 -8.21 12.52
CA PRO A 69 -3.63 -9.33 12.99
C PRO A 69 -3.16 -10.67 12.42
N GLU A 70 -3.38 -11.76 13.18
CA GLU A 70 -3.06 -13.13 12.76
C GLU A 70 -4.08 -13.66 11.74
N LEU A 71 -3.95 -13.22 10.49
CA LEU A 71 -4.78 -13.63 9.36
C LEU A 71 -3.91 -14.14 8.21
N GLU A 72 -4.50 -14.95 7.32
CA GLU A 72 -3.83 -15.37 6.07
C GLU A 72 -3.39 -14.15 5.24
N ARG A 73 -4.23 -13.12 5.21
CA ARG A 73 -3.93 -11.79 4.64
C ARG A 73 -4.04 -10.75 5.75
N PRO A 74 -2.95 -10.47 6.48
CA PRO A 74 -2.97 -9.61 7.65
C PRO A 74 -3.02 -8.12 7.29
N MET A 75 -2.94 -7.77 6.01
CA MET A 75 -3.17 -6.43 5.47
C MET A 75 -3.64 -6.51 4.02
N LEU A 76 -4.61 -5.67 3.63
CA LEU A 76 -5.05 -5.50 2.25
C LEU A 76 -4.39 -4.26 1.65
N TRP A 77 -3.39 -4.47 0.80
CA TRP A 77 -2.69 -3.39 0.10
C TRP A 77 -3.28 -3.17 -1.27
N ILE A 78 -3.93 -2.02 -1.48
CA ILE A 78 -4.61 -1.67 -2.71
C ILE A 78 -3.82 -0.56 -3.42
N GLU A 79 -3.35 -0.85 -4.63
CA GLU A 79 -2.80 0.15 -5.53
C GLU A 79 -3.96 0.79 -6.30
N HIS A 80 -4.10 2.11 -6.22
CA HIS A 80 -5.05 2.89 -6.99
C HIS A 80 -4.32 3.68 -8.08
N ARG A 81 -4.73 3.48 -9.34
CA ARG A 81 -4.29 4.27 -10.49
C ARG A 81 -5.41 5.15 -10.98
N PRO A 82 -5.36 6.47 -10.73
CA PRO A 82 -6.39 7.38 -11.18
C PRO A 82 -6.60 7.31 -12.69
N ALA A 83 -7.86 7.45 -13.12
CA ALA A 83 -8.16 7.57 -14.54
C ALA A 83 -7.58 8.88 -15.10
N ARG A 84 -6.99 8.84 -16.29
CA ARG A 84 -6.51 10.06 -16.99
C ARG A 84 -7.62 11.07 -17.35
N ARG A 85 -8.88 10.66 -17.25
CA ARG A 85 -10.06 11.47 -17.60
C ARG A 85 -11.08 11.43 -16.47
N ARG A 86 -12.12 10.61 -16.62
CA ARG A 86 -13.21 10.43 -15.66
C ARG A 86 -13.36 8.97 -15.30
N GLY A 87 -13.82 8.71 -14.09
CA GLY A 87 -14.07 7.38 -13.56
C GLY A 87 -13.11 7.01 -12.43
N PRO A 88 -13.38 5.90 -11.73
CA PRO A 88 -12.72 5.52 -10.49
C PRO A 88 -11.28 5.00 -10.68
N GLY A 89 -10.72 5.06 -11.89
CA GLY A 89 -9.39 4.53 -12.14
C GLY A 89 -9.34 3.01 -12.19
N LYS A 90 -8.16 2.45 -11.93
CA LYS A 90 -7.92 1.00 -11.81
C LYS A 90 -7.40 0.69 -10.42
N PHE A 91 -7.88 -0.41 -9.85
CA PHE A 91 -7.41 -0.89 -8.56
C PHE A 91 -6.73 -2.24 -8.72
N PHE A 92 -5.72 -2.47 -7.89
CA PHE A 92 -5.05 -3.75 -7.81
C PHE A 92 -4.79 -4.14 -6.37
N LEU A 93 -5.09 -5.38 -6.02
CA LEU A 93 -4.72 -5.96 -4.74
C LEU A 93 -3.31 -6.53 -4.83
N HIS A 94 -2.49 -6.18 -3.85
CA HIS A 94 -1.15 -6.73 -3.68
C HIS A 94 -1.11 -7.73 -2.54
N THR A 95 -0.53 -8.89 -2.83
CA THR A 95 -0.19 -9.91 -1.84
C THR A 95 1.31 -10.08 -1.76
N PHE A 96 1.84 -10.17 -0.54
CA PHE A 96 3.28 -10.24 -0.30
C PHE A 96 3.69 -11.64 0.15
N PRO A 97 4.94 -12.06 -0.13
CA PRO A 97 5.42 -13.37 0.34
C PRO A 97 5.62 -13.42 1.86
N SER A 98 5.77 -12.27 2.52
CA SER A 98 5.77 -12.13 3.97
C SER A 98 5.20 -10.77 4.35
N TYR A 99 4.52 -10.69 5.49
CA TYR A 99 4.03 -9.45 6.07
C TYR A 99 4.88 -8.96 7.25
N VAL A 100 6.02 -9.62 7.49
CA VAL A 100 7.03 -9.19 8.47
C VAL A 100 8.09 -8.37 7.75
N PRO A 101 8.25 -7.07 8.07
CA PRO A 101 9.30 -6.25 7.48
C PRO A 101 10.67 -6.85 7.71
N ARG A 102 11.39 -7.16 6.62
CA ARG A 102 12.78 -7.62 6.67
C ARG A 102 13.70 -6.60 6.06
N LEU A 103 14.91 -6.53 6.61
CA LEU A 103 15.93 -5.69 6.06
C LEU A 103 16.60 -6.35 4.84
N VAL A 104 16.77 -5.60 3.76
CA VAL A 104 17.53 -5.98 2.57
C VAL A 104 18.49 -4.87 2.14
N GLY A 105 19.55 -5.27 1.43
CA GLY A 105 20.60 -4.37 0.92
C GLY A 105 22.00 -4.70 1.46
N ALA A 106 23.04 -4.32 0.71
CA ALA A 106 24.44 -4.46 1.09
C ALA A 106 25.06 -3.08 1.32
N GLY A 107 25.92 -2.96 2.34
CA GLY A 107 26.62 -1.71 2.67
C GLY A 107 25.71 -0.66 3.33
N PHE A 108 25.83 0.60 2.91
CA PHE A 108 25.17 1.76 3.55
C PHE A 108 23.69 1.95 3.16
N VAL A 109 23.19 1.21 2.17
CA VAL A 109 21.77 1.30 1.76
C VAL A 109 21.00 0.15 2.39
N ARG A 110 20.41 0.41 3.54
CA ARG A 110 19.50 -0.51 4.25
C ARG A 110 18.06 -0.15 3.89
N ARG A 111 17.28 -1.11 3.38
CA ARG A 111 15.84 -0.94 3.08
C ARG A 111 15.02 -2.00 3.81
N VAL A 112 13.79 -1.67 4.19
CA VAL A 112 12.82 -2.64 4.71
C VAL A 112 11.89 -3.08 3.59
N THR A 113 11.63 -4.37 3.46
CA THR A 113 10.76 -4.89 2.39
C THR A 113 9.91 -6.06 2.88
N LEU A 114 8.74 -6.21 2.26
CA LEU A 114 7.92 -7.41 2.32
C LEU A 114 8.26 -8.41 1.19
N GLY A 115 9.19 -8.05 0.30
CA GLY A 115 9.48 -8.79 -0.94
C GLY A 115 8.60 -8.35 -2.10
N THR A 116 8.82 -8.96 -3.27
CA THR A 116 8.08 -8.62 -4.50
C THR A 116 6.63 -9.09 -4.40
N SER A 117 5.69 -8.16 -4.48
CA SER A 117 4.26 -8.48 -4.42
C SER A 117 3.79 -9.25 -5.65
N ARG A 118 2.79 -10.11 -5.49
CA ARG A 118 1.88 -10.48 -6.57
C ARG A 118 0.79 -9.42 -6.67
N ARG A 119 0.29 -9.19 -7.88
CA ARG A 119 -0.70 -8.15 -8.16
C ARG A 119 -1.84 -8.72 -8.98
N GLU A 120 -3.06 -8.55 -8.50
CA GLU A 120 -4.30 -8.94 -9.17
C GLU A 120 -5.24 -7.74 -9.32
N PRO A 121 -6.04 -7.65 -10.41
CA PRO A 121 -7.07 -6.62 -10.53
C PRO A 121 -8.09 -6.71 -9.40
N LEU A 122 -8.60 -5.57 -8.95
CA LEU A 122 -9.65 -5.47 -7.94
C LEU A 122 -10.79 -4.58 -8.47
N ASP A 123 -12.05 -4.98 -8.28
CA ASP A 123 -13.20 -4.21 -8.76
C ASP A 123 -13.37 -2.92 -7.93
N PRO A 124 -13.60 -1.75 -8.55
CA PRO A 124 -13.95 -0.52 -7.83
C PRO A 124 -15.08 -0.69 -6.79
N ALA A 125 -16.08 -1.55 -7.05
CA ALA A 125 -17.16 -1.82 -6.11
C ALA A 125 -16.70 -2.61 -4.86
N GLU A 126 -15.72 -3.51 -5.03
CA GLU A 126 -15.08 -4.19 -3.90
C GLU A 126 -14.28 -3.18 -3.07
N VAL A 127 -13.55 -2.27 -3.72
CA VAL A 127 -12.81 -1.21 -3.03
C VAL A 127 -13.74 -0.31 -2.21
N ALA A 128 -14.86 0.13 -2.80
CA ALA A 128 -15.85 0.94 -2.08
C ALA A 128 -16.41 0.21 -0.84
N THR A 129 -16.64 -1.11 -0.95
CA THR A 129 -17.06 -1.94 0.19
C THR A 129 -15.99 -1.98 1.29
N LEU A 130 -14.71 -2.07 0.90
CA LEU A 130 -13.57 -2.11 1.82
C LEU A 130 -13.25 -0.74 2.45
N THR A 131 -13.44 0.37 1.74
CA THR A 131 -13.13 1.71 2.26
C THR A 131 -14.32 2.39 2.92
N ARG A 132 -15.54 1.90 2.68
CA ARG A 132 -16.81 2.55 3.06
C ARG A 132 -16.92 3.99 2.54
N GLU A 133 -16.22 4.31 1.45
CA GLU A 133 -16.41 5.57 0.72
C GLU A 133 -17.71 5.44 -0.08
N VAL A 134 -18.76 6.15 0.37
CA VAL A 134 -20.06 6.28 -0.30
C VAL A 134 -20.11 7.60 -1.05
#